data_AF-A0A8T2JZF8-F1
#
_entry.id   AF-A0A8T2JZF8-F1
#
_cell.length_a   1.000
_cell.length_b   1.000
_cell.length_c   1.000
_cell.angle_alpha   90.00
_cell.angle_beta   90.00
_cell.angle_gamma   90.00
#
_symmetry.space_group_name_H-M   'P 1'
#
loop_
_entity.id
_entity.type
_entity.pdbx_description
1 polymer ?
#
loop_
_entity_poly.entity_id
_entity_poly.type
_entity_poly.pdbx_seq_one_letter_code
_entity_poly.pdbx_strand_id
1 'polypeptide(L)'
;MISKSGNTVEWLTPLGLPVIQPYHRSKPFLCHSNLQVVNLQNTHDANERPDTMKQKNAFPPNFIHSLDSTHMMLTSLHCYRHGLTFVSVHDCFWTHADTVDVMNKVCREQFVALHSQPILQNLSKFLLQKYCHGFSPKNATKMSPETLRMALHFSNMPETGNFDLKQVKDSTYFFS
;
A
#
# COMPACT_ATOMS: atom_id res chain seq x y z
N MET A 1 -1.67 10.05 -12.29
CA MET A 1 -0.58 10.48 -13.18
C MET A 1 0.23 9.28 -13.65
N ILE A 2 0.69 8.43 -12.72
CA ILE A 2 1.38 7.15 -13.01
C ILE A 2 0.63 6.28 -14.06
N SER A 3 -0.63 5.94 -13.82
CA SER A 3 -1.41 5.11 -14.75
C SER A 3 -1.62 5.75 -16.13
N LYS A 4 -1.63 7.10 -16.21
CA LYS A 4 -1.74 7.82 -17.49
C LYS A 4 -0.45 7.74 -18.31
N SER A 5 0.72 7.55 -17.66
CA SER A 5 1.99 7.33 -18.35
C SER A 5 2.20 5.87 -18.76
N GLY A 6 1.19 5.00 -18.60
CA GLY A 6 1.25 3.60 -19.00
C GLY A 6 1.81 2.64 -17.95
N ASN A 7 2.13 3.11 -16.73
CA ASN A 7 2.67 2.27 -15.67
C ASN A 7 1.61 1.95 -14.61
N THR A 8 1.67 0.76 -14.00
CA THR A 8 0.87 0.43 -12.81
C THR A 8 1.43 1.10 -11.57
N VAL A 9 0.60 1.33 -10.56
CA VAL A 9 1.07 1.87 -9.28
C VAL A 9 1.68 0.75 -8.45
N GLU A 10 2.86 1.03 -7.90
CA GLU A 10 3.65 0.12 -7.10
C GLU A 10 4.24 0.85 -5.89
N TRP A 11 4.43 0.14 -4.79
CA TRP A 11 5.11 0.64 -3.60
C TRP A 11 5.74 -0.51 -2.81
N LEU A 12 6.55 -0.16 -1.83
CA LEU A 12 7.09 -1.10 -0.83
C LEU A 12 6.39 -0.85 0.49
N THR A 13 6.01 -1.92 1.19
CA THR A 13 5.56 -1.81 2.58
C THR A 13 6.75 -1.46 3.49
N PRO A 14 6.52 -0.97 4.71
CA PRO A 14 7.59 -0.75 5.69
C PRO A 14 8.40 -2.01 6.06
N LEU A 15 7.86 -3.20 5.79
CA LEU A 15 8.57 -4.49 5.92
C LEU A 15 9.35 -4.90 4.65
N GLY A 16 9.33 -4.09 3.59
CA GLY A 16 10.04 -4.36 2.35
C GLY A 16 9.30 -5.26 1.36
N LEU A 17 8.01 -5.54 1.57
CA LEU A 17 7.20 -6.32 0.64
C LEU A 17 6.76 -5.45 -0.56
N PRO A 18 7.05 -5.82 -1.81
CA PRO A 18 6.53 -5.10 -2.98
C PRO A 18 5.04 -5.35 -3.19
N VAL A 19 4.29 -4.28 -3.41
CA VAL A 19 2.87 -4.30 -3.74
C VAL A 19 2.67 -3.67 -5.11
N ILE A 20 1.96 -4.38 -5.99
CA ILE A 20 1.70 -3.98 -7.38
C ILE A 20 0.18 -4.07 -7.62
N GLN A 21 -0.41 -3.03 -8.19
CA GLN A 21 -1.82 -3.06 -8.58
C GLN A 21 -2.01 -3.71 -9.95
N PRO A 22 -2.73 -4.86 -10.06
CA PRO A 22 -2.82 -5.64 -11.30
C PRO A 22 -3.89 -5.15 -12.28
N TYR A 23 -4.39 -3.91 -12.13
CA TYR A 23 -5.52 -3.41 -12.89
C TYR A 23 -5.09 -2.93 -14.28
N HIS A 24 -5.39 -3.76 -15.28
CA HIS A 24 -5.19 -3.47 -16.70
C HIS A 24 -6.54 -3.38 -17.42
N ARG A 25 -6.56 -2.76 -18.60
CA ARG A 25 -7.75 -2.69 -19.43
C ARG A 25 -8.11 -4.09 -19.94
N SER A 26 -9.39 -4.40 -19.89
CA SER A 26 -9.90 -5.64 -20.48
C SER A 26 -10.08 -5.46 -21.98
N LYS A 27 -9.51 -6.38 -22.76
CA LYS A 27 -9.76 -6.46 -24.20
C LYS A 27 -10.63 -7.68 -24.48
N PRO A 28 -11.82 -7.52 -25.06
CA PRO A 28 -12.62 -8.65 -25.48
C PRO A 28 -11.90 -9.40 -26.60
N PHE A 29 -11.78 -10.70 -26.43
CA PHE A 29 -11.25 -11.64 -27.41
C PHE A 29 -12.38 -12.57 -27.84
N LEU A 30 -12.72 -12.53 -29.12
CA LEU A 30 -13.77 -13.38 -29.69
C LEU A 30 -13.15 -14.69 -30.18
N CYS A 31 -13.37 -15.76 -29.43
CA CYS A 31 -13.06 -17.12 -29.86
C CYS A 31 -14.13 -17.60 -30.83
N HIS A 32 -13.75 -17.81 -32.08
CA HIS A 32 -14.63 -18.39 -33.07
C HIS A 32 -14.41 -19.91 -33.10
N SER A 33 -15.48 -20.67 -32.92
CA SER A 33 -15.52 -22.11 -33.19
C SER A 33 -16.56 -22.41 -34.28
N ASN A 34 -16.52 -23.61 -34.83
CA ASN A 34 -17.48 -24.05 -35.85
C ASN A 34 -18.94 -24.12 -35.33
N LEU A 35 -19.15 -24.07 -34.01
CA LEU A 35 -20.46 -24.19 -33.37
C LEU A 35 -20.96 -22.89 -32.72
N GLN A 36 -20.04 -22.03 -32.24
CA GLN A 36 -20.37 -20.81 -31.52
C GLN A 36 -19.22 -19.81 -31.53
N VAL A 37 -19.55 -18.52 -31.42
CA VAL A 37 -18.63 -17.43 -31.07
C VAL A 37 -18.72 -17.14 -29.58
N VAL A 38 -17.61 -17.28 -28.86
CA VAL A 38 -17.51 -17.03 -27.41
C VAL A 38 -16.70 -15.75 -27.18
N ASN A 39 -17.25 -14.81 -26.40
CA ASN A 39 -16.56 -13.58 -26.01
C ASN A 39 -15.84 -13.79 -24.68
N LEU A 40 -14.51 -13.84 -24.70
CA LEU A 40 -13.67 -13.93 -23.52
C LEU A 40 -13.11 -12.55 -23.18
N GLN A 41 -13.05 -12.22 -21.90
CA GLN A 41 -12.47 -10.98 -21.41
C GLN A 41 -11.41 -11.29 -20.37
N ASN A 42 -10.15 -10.98 -20.68
CA ASN A 42 -9.07 -11.06 -19.70
C ASN A 42 -8.89 -9.70 -19.03
N THR A 43 -9.29 -9.58 -17.77
CA THR A 43 -9.18 -8.35 -16.97
C THR A 43 -7.82 -8.18 -16.29
N HIS A 44 -6.91 -9.15 -16.43
CA HIS A 44 -5.62 -9.22 -15.73
C HIS A 44 -4.42 -9.38 -16.68
N ASP A 45 -4.57 -9.07 -17.96
CA ASP A 45 -3.45 -9.12 -18.91
C ASP A 45 -2.44 -8.00 -18.61
N ALA A 46 -1.24 -8.38 -18.15
CA ALA A 46 -0.16 -7.45 -17.84
C ALA A 46 0.45 -6.78 -19.08
N ASN A 47 0.15 -7.27 -20.28
CA ASN A 47 0.58 -6.65 -21.54
C ASN A 47 -0.34 -5.49 -21.97
N GLU A 48 -1.55 -5.41 -21.41
CA GLU A 48 -2.50 -4.35 -21.71
C GLU A 48 -2.17 -3.06 -20.96
N ARG A 49 -2.69 -1.93 -21.44
CA ARG A 49 -2.47 -0.65 -20.73
C ARG A 49 -3.18 -0.65 -19.37
N PRO A 50 -2.61 0.00 -18.34
CA PRO A 50 -3.27 0.15 -17.04
C PRO A 50 -4.65 0.80 -17.15
N ASP A 51 -5.61 0.28 -16.38
CA ASP A 51 -6.91 0.93 -16.20
C ASP A 51 -6.73 2.13 -15.25
N THR A 52 -6.71 3.34 -15.83
CA THR A 52 -6.45 4.57 -15.08
C THR A 52 -7.44 4.83 -13.96
N MET A 53 -8.71 4.44 -14.12
CA MET A 53 -9.75 4.67 -13.12
C MET A 53 -9.63 3.67 -11.97
N LYS A 54 -9.46 2.38 -12.28
CA LYS A 54 -9.27 1.35 -11.26
C LYS A 54 -7.99 1.57 -10.45
N GLN A 55 -6.87 1.87 -11.11
CA GLN A 55 -5.59 2.19 -10.45
C GLN A 55 -5.75 3.36 -9.47
N LYS A 56 -6.36 4.48 -9.92
CA LYS A 56 -6.58 5.67 -9.08
C LYS A 56 -7.46 5.35 -7.87
N ASN A 57 -8.58 4.66 -8.08
CA ASN A 57 -9.58 4.45 -7.04
C ASN A 57 -9.15 3.38 -6.03
N ALA A 58 -8.40 2.37 -6.47
CA ALA A 58 -7.94 1.29 -5.62
C ALA A 58 -6.65 1.62 -4.86
N PHE A 59 -5.91 2.68 -5.25
CA PHE A 59 -4.63 2.99 -4.60
C PHE A 59 -4.78 3.30 -3.10
N PRO A 60 -5.63 4.25 -2.66
CA PRO A 60 -5.81 4.53 -1.24
C PRO A 60 -6.20 3.30 -0.40
N PRO A 61 -7.24 2.51 -0.74
CA PRO A 61 -7.60 1.35 0.08
C PRO A 61 -6.52 0.28 0.09
N ASN A 62 -5.89 -0.03 -1.05
CA ASN A 62 -4.82 -1.03 -1.08
C ASN A 62 -3.59 -0.58 -0.29
N PHE A 63 -3.28 0.71 -0.28
CA PHE A 63 -2.18 1.25 0.51
C PHE A 63 -2.44 1.09 2.01
N ILE A 64 -3.64 1.46 2.50
CA ILE A 64 -4.02 1.27 3.90
C ILE A 64 -4.02 -0.20 4.28
N HIS A 65 -4.62 -1.08 3.48
CA HIS A 65 -4.61 -2.52 3.73
C HIS A 65 -3.18 -3.10 3.82
N SER A 66 -2.24 -2.54 3.06
CA SER A 66 -0.83 -2.94 3.14
C SER A 66 -0.16 -2.52 4.45
N LEU A 67 -0.59 -1.41 5.06
CA LEU A 67 -0.16 -0.97 6.38
C LEU A 67 -0.80 -1.82 7.48
N ASP A 68 -2.10 -2.12 7.39
CA ASP A 68 -2.79 -3.01 8.33
C ASP A 68 -2.16 -4.41 8.33
N SER A 69 -1.84 -4.92 7.14
CA SER A 69 -1.11 -6.19 6.99
C SER A 69 0.28 -6.11 7.63
N THR A 70 0.98 -4.99 7.46
CA THR A 70 2.29 -4.76 8.08
C THR A 70 2.20 -4.74 9.60
N HIS A 71 1.21 -4.04 10.15
CA HIS A 71 0.95 -3.98 11.59
C HIS A 71 0.65 -5.37 12.16
N MET A 72 -0.26 -6.11 11.52
CA MET A 72 -0.59 -7.48 11.89
C MET A 72 0.64 -8.41 11.88
N MET A 73 1.47 -8.34 10.84
CA MET A 73 2.71 -9.13 10.76
C MET A 73 3.70 -8.79 11.88
N LEU A 74 3.89 -7.50 12.18
CA LEU A 74 4.75 -7.06 13.29
C LEU A 74 4.21 -7.56 14.64
N THR A 75 2.90 -7.40 14.88
CA THR A 75 2.25 -7.89 16.10
C THR A 75 2.41 -9.40 16.24
N SER A 76 2.17 -10.17 15.17
CA SER A 76 2.36 -11.62 15.15
C SER A 76 3.79 -12.02 15.52
N LEU A 77 4.79 -11.38 14.92
CA LEU A 77 6.20 -11.70 15.17
C LEU A 77 6.59 -11.40 16.63
N HIS A 78 6.15 -10.26 17.15
CA HIS A 78 6.44 -9.88 18.54
C HIS A 78 5.66 -10.71 19.57
N CYS A 79 4.43 -11.12 19.28
CA CYS A 79 3.66 -12.06 20.10
C CYS A 79 4.38 -13.41 20.17
N TYR A 80 4.85 -13.93 19.03
CA TYR A 80 5.59 -15.19 18.98
C TYR A 80 6.87 -15.13 19.85
N ARG A 81 7.60 -14.02 19.83
CA ARG A 81 8.79 -13.81 20.69
C ARG A 81 8.46 -13.80 22.20
N HIS A 82 7.23 -13.47 22.56
CA HIS A 82 6.74 -13.53 23.94
C HIS A 82 6.10 -14.89 24.28
N GLY A 83 6.14 -15.87 23.37
CA GLY A 83 5.56 -17.19 23.59
C GLY A 83 4.05 -17.27 23.39
N LEU A 84 3.43 -16.27 22.76
CA LEU A 84 1.99 -16.26 22.49
C LEU A 84 1.66 -17.03 21.22
N THR A 85 0.59 -17.82 21.28
CA THR A 85 -0.12 -18.27 20.09
C THR A 85 -0.92 -17.10 19.53
N PHE A 86 -0.71 -16.76 18.25
CA PHE A 86 -1.36 -15.64 17.59
C PHE A 86 -1.96 -16.10 16.26
N VAL A 87 -3.21 -15.70 16.00
CA VAL A 87 -3.89 -15.86 14.71
C VAL A 87 -4.59 -14.55 14.39
N SER A 88 -4.71 -14.21 13.11
CA SER A 88 -5.45 -13.02 12.70
C SER A 88 -6.40 -13.29 11.55
N VAL A 89 -7.56 -12.65 11.59
CA VAL A 89 -8.45 -12.48 10.45
C VAL A 89 -8.46 -10.99 10.11
N HIS A 90 -7.54 -10.59 9.22
CA HIS A 90 -7.26 -9.18 8.93
C HIS A 90 -6.94 -8.36 10.20
N ASP A 91 -7.85 -7.48 10.61
CA ASP A 91 -7.76 -6.59 11.76
C ASP A 91 -8.28 -7.22 13.07
N CYS A 92 -8.77 -8.46 13.02
CA CYS A 92 -9.19 -9.21 14.20
C CYS A 92 -8.04 -10.09 14.70
N PHE A 93 -7.50 -9.81 15.89
CA PHE A 93 -6.36 -10.53 16.47
C PHE A 93 -6.79 -11.49 17.57
N TRP A 94 -6.39 -12.76 17.46
CA TRP A 94 -6.81 -13.85 18.34
C TRP A 94 -5.61 -14.46 19.06
N THR A 95 -5.80 -14.76 20.34
CA THR A 95 -4.84 -15.45 21.21
C THR A 95 -5.59 -16.22 22.31
N HIS A 96 -4.89 -16.89 23.21
CA HIS A 96 -5.53 -17.53 24.37
C HIS A 96 -6.03 -16.48 25.38
N ALA A 97 -7.08 -16.80 26.14
CA ALA A 97 -7.70 -15.86 27.07
C ALA A 97 -6.72 -15.27 28.10
N ASP A 98 -5.77 -16.08 28.58
CA ASP A 98 -4.73 -15.67 29.55
C ASP A 98 -3.69 -14.69 28.97
N THR A 99 -3.59 -14.57 27.65
CA THR A 99 -2.56 -13.78 26.96
C THR A 99 -3.09 -12.53 26.25
N VAL A 100 -4.38 -12.20 26.41
CA VAL A 100 -5.03 -11.05 25.77
C VAL A 100 -4.35 -9.73 26.14
N ASP A 101 -4.01 -9.53 27.42
CA ASP A 101 -3.38 -8.29 27.89
C ASP A 101 -2.01 -8.07 27.25
N VAL A 102 -1.23 -9.14 27.13
CA VAL A 102 0.10 -9.11 26.50
C VAL A 102 -0.04 -8.83 25.01
N MET A 103 -0.98 -9.49 24.32
CA MET A 103 -1.27 -9.23 22.90
C MET A 103 -1.69 -7.77 22.67
N ASN A 104 -2.58 -7.22 23.50
CA ASN A 104 -3.05 -5.84 23.37
C ASN A 104 -1.94 -4.82 23.60
N LYS A 105 -1.01 -5.10 24.52
CA LYS A 105 0.19 -4.28 24.71
C LYS A 105 1.08 -4.32 23.47
N VAL A 106 1.40 -5.51 22.96
CA VAL A 106 2.23 -5.69 21.76
C VAL A 106 1.56 -5.02 20.54
N CYS A 107 0.25 -5.19 20.37
CA CYS A 107 -0.53 -4.55 19.30
C CYS A 107 -0.33 -3.03 19.27
N ARG A 108 -0.56 -2.36 20.41
CA ARG A 108 -0.38 -0.91 20.54
C ARG A 108 1.07 -0.48 20.33
N GLU A 109 2.02 -1.23 20.88
CA GLU A 109 3.45 -0.94 20.69
C GLU A 109 3.86 -1.00 19.22
N GLN A 110 3.42 -2.02 18.49
CA GLN A 110 3.75 -2.19 17.07
C GLN A 110 3.02 -1.16 16.20
N PHE A 111 1.79 -0.75 16.54
CA PHE A 111 1.10 0.32 15.83
C PHE A 111 1.87 1.64 15.94
N VAL A 112 2.26 2.01 17.16
CA VAL A 112 3.06 3.22 17.38
C VAL A 112 4.41 3.11 16.68
N ALA A 113 5.10 1.96 16.76
CA ALA A 113 6.38 1.77 16.09
C ALA A 113 6.27 1.90 14.56
N LEU A 114 5.22 1.36 13.95
CA LEU A 114 4.94 1.45 12.52
C LEU A 114 4.68 2.90 12.10
N HIS A 115 3.71 3.56 12.72
CA HIS A 115 3.30 4.93 12.35
C HIS A 115 4.26 6.02 12.82
N SER A 116 5.25 5.69 13.67
CA SER A 116 6.38 6.59 13.97
C SER A 116 7.38 6.69 12.81
N GLN A 117 7.32 5.75 11.85
CA GLN A 117 8.15 5.84 10.65
C GLN A 117 7.62 6.92 9.70
N PRO A 118 8.48 7.56 8.90
CA PRO A 118 8.07 8.56 7.92
C PRO A 118 7.46 7.89 6.67
N ILE A 119 6.32 7.22 6.84
CA ILE A 119 5.68 6.35 5.83
C ILE A 119 5.38 7.11 4.54
N LEU A 120 4.71 8.25 4.62
CA LEU A 120 4.33 9.04 3.44
C LEU A 120 5.57 9.65 2.75
N GLN A 121 6.59 10.03 3.51
CA GLN A 121 7.85 10.51 2.97
C GLN A 121 8.60 9.40 2.24
N ASN A 122 8.61 8.18 2.77
CA ASN A 122 9.24 7.02 2.14
C ASN A 122 8.48 6.63 0.86
N LEU A 123 7.14 6.65 0.89
CA LEU A 123 6.31 6.47 -0.30
C LEU A 123 6.61 7.55 -1.36
N SER A 124 6.62 8.82 -0.99
CA SER A 124 6.93 9.94 -1.90
C SER A 124 8.30 9.74 -2.57
N LYS A 125 9.34 9.45 -1.78
CA LYS A 125 10.69 9.16 -2.29
C LYS A 125 10.70 7.98 -3.26
N PHE A 126 10.00 6.89 -2.92
CA PHE A 126 9.89 5.72 -3.79
C PHE A 126 9.22 6.06 -5.13
N LEU A 127 8.08 6.75 -5.10
CA LEU A 127 7.35 7.12 -6.31
C LEU A 127 8.16 8.08 -7.19
N LEU A 128 8.88 9.04 -6.59
CA LEU A 128 9.81 9.92 -7.30
C LEU A 128 10.94 9.14 -7.95
N GLN A 129 11.59 8.24 -7.21
CA GLN A 129 12.69 7.44 -7.73
C GLN A 129 12.23 6.54 -8.88
N LYS A 130 11.05 5.91 -8.78
CA LYS A 130 10.56 4.94 -9.75
C LYS A 130 9.94 5.57 -11.00
N TYR A 131 9.15 6.64 -10.85
CA TYR A 131 8.38 7.20 -11.96
C TYR A 131 8.92 8.52 -12.51
N CYS A 132 9.84 9.17 -11.77
CA CYS A 132 10.44 10.46 -12.15
C CYS A 132 11.97 10.34 -12.23
N HIS A 133 12.48 9.32 -12.95
CA HIS A 133 13.91 9.11 -13.15
C HIS A 133 14.59 10.40 -13.64
N GLY A 134 15.65 10.82 -12.94
CA GLY A 134 16.43 12.01 -13.28
C GLY A 134 15.86 13.34 -12.76
N PHE A 135 14.82 13.32 -11.92
CA PHE A 135 14.36 14.53 -11.23
C PHE A 135 15.45 15.08 -10.31
N SER A 136 16.00 16.23 -10.71
CA SER A 136 16.89 17.06 -9.91
C SER A 136 16.49 18.52 -10.16
N PRO A 137 16.51 19.40 -9.14
CA PRO A 137 16.22 20.82 -9.31
C PRO A 137 17.06 21.47 -10.43
N LYS A 138 18.23 20.92 -10.72
CA LYS A 138 19.18 21.39 -11.73
C LYS A 138 18.87 20.94 -13.17
N ASN A 139 18.05 19.90 -13.35
CA ASN A 139 17.75 19.28 -14.66
C ASN A 139 16.29 19.45 -15.11
N ALA A 140 15.51 20.31 -14.44
CA ALA A 140 14.08 20.50 -14.69
C ALA A 140 13.74 20.87 -16.15
N THR A 141 14.67 21.48 -16.89
CA THR A 141 14.50 21.91 -18.29
C THR A 141 14.53 20.77 -19.33
N LYS A 142 14.99 19.57 -18.96
CA LYS A 142 15.08 18.41 -19.88
C LYS A 142 13.95 17.38 -19.71
N MET A 143 13.06 17.57 -18.73
CA MET A 143 12.00 16.61 -18.43
C MET A 143 10.71 16.93 -19.17
N SER A 144 9.90 15.91 -19.47
CA SER A 144 8.56 16.13 -20.00
C SER A 144 7.71 16.94 -19.00
N PRO A 145 6.83 17.85 -19.47
CA PRO A 145 5.94 18.62 -18.60
C PRO A 145 5.09 17.74 -17.67
N GLU A 146 4.70 16.55 -18.14
CA GLU A 146 3.93 15.58 -17.36
C GLU A 146 4.73 14.99 -16.21
N THR A 147 6.01 14.63 -16.44
CA THR A 147 6.89 14.11 -15.38
C THR A 147 7.20 15.19 -14.35
N LEU A 148 7.40 16.45 -14.76
CA LEU A 148 7.63 17.56 -13.85
C LEU A 148 6.42 17.81 -12.93
N ARG A 149 5.21 17.85 -13.50
CA ARG A 149 3.96 17.99 -12.73
C ARG A 149 3.79 16.85 -11.73
N MET A 150 4.10 15.62 -12.13
CA MET A 150 4.05 14.45 -11.26
C MET A 150 5.06 14.54 -10.11
N ALA A 151 6.30 14.95 -10.40
CA ALA A 151 7.33 15.12 -9.37
C ALA A 151 6.97 16.22 -8.35
N LEU A 152 6.43 17.35 -8.80
CA LEU A 152 5.94 18.41 -7.92
C LEU A 152 4.80 17.91 -7.02
N HIS A 153 3.87 17.13 -7.58
CA HIS A 153 2.77 16.59 -6.80
C HIS A 153 3.23 15.59 -5.74
N PHE A 154 4.16 14.69 -6.07
CA PHE A 154 4.71 13.74 -5.08
C PHE A 154 5.56 14.42 -4.01
N SER A 155 6.19 15.56 -4.34
CA SER A 155 6.95 16.35 -3.36
C SER A 155 6.05 17.12 -2.39
N ASN A 156 4.81 17.41 -2.79
CA ASN A 156 3.85 18.16 -1.97
C ASN A 156 3.05 17.22 -1.05
N MET A 157 3.65 16.86 0.08
CA MET A 157 3.01 16.00 1.08
C MET A 157 2.08 16.81 2.01
N PRO A 158 0.97 16.21 2.46
CA PRO A 158 0.12 16.83 3.47
C PRO A 158 0.89 16.99 4.79
N GLU A 159 0.61 18.08 5.49
CA GLU A 159 1.15 18.33 6.82
C GLU A 159 0.52 17.38 7.85
N THR A 160 1.31 16.96 8.83
CA THR A 160 0.83 16.15 9.94
C THR A 160 0.09 17.02 10.96
N GLY A 161 -0.97 16.49 11.56
CA GLY A 161 -1.63 17.13 12.68
C GLY A 161 -0.80 17.13 13.97
N ASN A 162 -1.41 17.56 15.07
CA ASN A 162 -0.78 17.67 16.40
C ASN A 162 -1.04 16.46 17.33
N PHE A 163 -1.64 15.38 16.82
CA PHE A 163 -1.93 14.19 17.61
C PHE A 163 -0.63 13.49 18.07
N ASP A 164 -0.49 13.26 19.38
CA ASP A 164 0.63 12.49 19.92
C ASP A 164 0.34 10.99 19.80
N LEU A 165 1.03 10.35 18.86
CA LEU A 165 0.91 8.93 18.57
C LEU A 165 1.19 8.05 19.81
N LYS A 166 1.96 8.52 20.80
CA LYS A 166 2.25 7.74 22.01
C LYS A 166 0.98 7.45 22.83
N GLN A 167 -0.05 8.29 22.74
CA GLN A 167 -1.33 8.10 23.44
C GLN A 167 -2.03 6.78 23.07
N VAL A 168 -1.73 6.20 21.91
CA VAL A 168 -2.26 4.89 21.50
C VAL A 168 -1.86 3.79 22.48
N LYS A 169 -0.68 3.88 23.11
CA LYS A 169 -0.21 2.89 24.10
C LYS A 169 -1.12 2.79 25.31
N ASP A 170 -1.76 3.90 25.69
CA ASP A 170 -2.62 3.98 26.87
C ASP A 170 -4.11 3.82 26.53
N SER A 171 -4.46 3.69 25.25
CA SER A 171 -5.85 3.58 24.80
C SER A 171 -6.41 2.17 25.01
N THR A 172 -7.33 2.03 25.96
CA THR A 172 -8.02 0.77 26.25
C THR A 172 -8.86 0.27 25.09
N TYR A 173 -9.51 1.17 24.35
CA TYR A 173 -10.44 0.82 23.26
C TYR A 173 -9.82 0.90 21.87
N PHE A 174 -8.48 0.93 21.79
CA PHE A 174 -7.79 0.89 20.50
C PHE A 174 -7.97 -0.46 19.80
N PHE A 175 -7.82 -1.55 20.56
CA PHE A 175 -8.14 -2.92 20.18
C PHE A 175 -8.81 -3.56 21.38
N SER A 176 -10.09 -3.93 21.25
CA SER A 176 -10.94 -4.46 22.31
C SER A 176 -11.83 -5.58 21.82
#